data_AF-A0A2N2YFK5-F1
#
_entry.id   AF-A0A2N2YFK5-F1
#
_cell.length_a   1.000
_cell.length_b   1.000
_cell.length_c   1.000
_cell.angle_alpha   90.00
_cell.angle_beta   90.00
_cell.angle_gamma   90.00
#
_symmetry.space_group_name_H-M   'P 1'
#
loop_
_entity.id
_entity.type
_entity.pdbx_description
1 polymer ?
#
loop_
_entity_poly.entity_id
_entity_poly.type
_entity_poly.pdbx_seq_one_letter_code
_entity_poly.pdbx_strand_id
1 'polypeptide(L)' 'MSILSDLEPKDVWTYFEQITRVPRPSKREEKIRDFLMAFGKNFNLDTRSDTIGNVVICKPATPGYDDR' A
#
# COMPACT_ATOMS: atom_id res chain seq x y z
N MET A 1 -1.60 21.64 -2.94
CA MET A 1 -0.25 21.13 -3.25
C MET A 1 0.14 20.15 -2.16
N SER A 2 0.75 19.03 -2.54
CA SER A 2 1.31 18.06 -1.59
C SER A 2 2.61 18.63 -1.04
N ILE A 3 2.87 18.47 0.26
CA ILE A 3 4.03 19.09 0.92
C ILE A 3 5.33 18.40 0.47
N LEU A 4 5.24 17.11 0.14
CA LEU A 4 6.39 16.27 -0.20
C LEU A 4 6.57 16.09 -1.71
N SER A 5 5.84 16.86 -2.55
CA SER A 5 5.83 16.68 -4.00
C SER A 5 7.19 16.92 -4.67
N ASP A 6 8.09 17.66 -4.02
CA ASP A 6 9.40 18.01 -4.60
C ASP A 6 10.47 16.95 -4.32
N LEU A 7 10.20 15.99 -3.44
CA LEU A 7 11.16 14.95 -3.06
C LEU A 7 11.17 13.79 -4.07
N GLU A 8 12.35 13.19 -4.27
CA GLU A 8 12.54 12.02 -5.13
C GLU A 8 12.78 10.75 -4.30
N PRO A 9 12.33 9.56 -4.76
CA PRO A 9 11.50 9.35 -5.96
C PRO A 9 10.03 9.73 -5.72
N LYS A 10 9.40 10.41 -6.69
CA LYS A 10 8.02 10.94 -6.57
C LYS A 10 6.99 9.93 -6.06
N ASP A 11 7.03 8.69 -6.54
CA ASP A 11 6.03 7.67 -6.19
C ASP A 11 6.05 7.35 -4.68
N VAL A 12 7.24 7.19 -4.10
CA VAL A 12 7.40 6.87 -2.67
C VAL A 12 6.83 7.99 -1.81
N TRP A 13 7.18 9.24 -2.12
CA TRP A 13 6.72 10.39 -1.35
C TRP A 13 5.24 10.67 -1.51
N THR A 14 4.68 10.40 -2.70
CA THR A 14 3.25 10.46 -2.95
C THR A 14 2.47 9.49 -2.06
N TYR A 15 2.90 8.22 -2.00
CA TYR A 15 2.24 7.23 -1.13
C TYR A 15 2.49 7.50 0.35
N PHE A 16 3.69 7.93 0.72
CA PHE A 16 4.01 8.27 2.10
C PHE A 16 3.09 9.38 2.62
N GLU A 17 2.90 10.46 1.87
CA GLU A 17 2.00 11.54 2.28
C GLU A 17 0.52 11.10 2.36
N GLN A 18 0.09 10.15 1.51
CA GLN A 18 -1.25 9.57 1.65
C GLN A 18 -1.35 8.76 2.95
N ILE A 19 -0.34 7.96 3.28
CA ILE A 19 -0.30 7.14 4.50
C ILE A 19 -0.26 8.01 5.76
N THR A 20 0.44 9.15 5.78
CA THR A 20 0.46 10.03 6.97
C THR A 20 -0.90 10.64 7.29
N ARG A 21 -1.80 10.74 6.30
CA ARG A 21 -3.19 11.21 6.48
C ARG A 21 -4.11 10.14 7.04
N VAL A 22 -3.67 8.87 7.09
CA VAL A 22 -4.43 7.77 7.66
C VAL A 22 -3.99 7.56 9.12
N PRO A 23 -4.87 7.75 10.12
CA PRO A 23 -4.53 7.45 11.51
C PRO A 23 -4.23 5.96 11.69
N ARG A 24 -3.04 5.66 12.22
CA ARG A 24 -2.56 4.28 12.46
C ARG A 24 -1.82 4.14 13.80
N PRO A 25 -2.48 4.42 14.95
CA PRO A 25 -1.89 4.12 16.24
C PRO A 25 -1.77 2.60 16.45
N SER A 26 -0.83 2.18 17.30
CA SER A 26 -0.73 0.78 17.70
C SER A 26 -2.05 0.27 18.28
N LYS A 27 -2.47 -0.94 17.89
CA LYS A 27 -3.74 -1.60 18.23
C LYS A 27 -4.99 -0.95 17.63
N ARG A 28 -4.83 -0.01 16.69
CA ARG A 28 -5.90 0.71 15.97
C ARG A 28 -5.56 0.82 14.48
N GLU A 29 -5.11 -0.29 13.90
CA GLU A 29 -4.64 -0.37 12.52
C GLU A 29 -5.76 -0.58 11.48
N GLU A 30 -7.04 -0.58 11.89
CA GLU A 30 -8.17 -0.86 10.99
C GLU A 30 -8.21 0.08 9.77
N LYS A 31 -7.95 1.38 9.98
CA LYS A 31 -8.01 2.36 8.88
C LYS A 31 -6.89 2.18 7.86
N ILE A 32 -5.68 1.89 8.33
CA ILE A 32 -4.55 1.66 7.42
C ILE A 32 -4.68 0.31 6.72
N ARG A 33 -5.28 -0.68 7.37
CA ARG A 33 -5.65 -1.95 6.74
C ARG A 33 -6.62 -1.71 5.58
N ASP A 34 -7.71 -0.98 5.81
CA ASP A 34 -8.69 -0.68 4.77
C ASP A 34 -8.07 0.09 3.61
N PHE A 35 -7.19 1.05 3.90
CA PHE A 35 -6.42 1.78 2.89
C PHE A 35 -5.58 0.82 2.02
N LEU A 36 -4.85 -0.11 2.63
CA LEU A 36 -4.01 -1.09 1.89
C LEU A 36 -4.85 -2.09 1.09
N MET A 37 -5.99 -2.54 1.65
CA MET A 37 -6.92 -3.42 0.95
C MET A 37 -7.52 -2.74 -0.28
N ALA A 38 -7.87 -1.45 -0.17
CA ALA A 38 -8.34 -0.65 -1.29
C ALA A 38 -7.24 -0.38 -2.32
N PHE A 39 -6.01 -0.09 -1.87
CA PHE A 39 -4.85 0.06 -2.74
C PHE A 39 -4.67 -1.18 -3.62
N GLY A 40 -4.58 -2.37 -3.02
CA GLY A 40 -4.39 -3.60 -3.77
C GLY A 40 -5.51 -3.87 -4.79
N LYS A 41 -6.77 -3.63 -4.40
CA LYS A 41 -7.94 -3.73 -5.31
C LYS A 41 -7.85 -2.75 -6.48
N ASN A 42 -7.47 -1.50 -6.24
CA ASN A 42 -7.37 -0.47 -7.28
C ASN A 42 -6.30 -0.81 -8.35
N PHE A 43 -5.25 -1.53 -7.94
CA PHE A 43 -4.22 -2.02 -8.85
C PHE A 43 -4.51 -3.44 -9.40
N ASN A 44 -5.70 -4.00 -9.14
CA ASN A 44 -6.06 -5.38 -9.51
C ASN A 44 -5.04 -6.43 -9.03
N LEU A 45 -4.49 -6.24 -7.82
CA LEU A 45 -3.55 -7.17 -7.20
C LEU A 45 -4.28 -8.13 -6.27
N ASP A 46 -3.81 -9.38 -6.19
CA ASP A 46 -4.31 -10.34 -5.20
C ASP A 46 -4.01 -9.81 -3.79
N THR A 47 -5.07 -9.52 -3.05
CA THR A 47 -5.01 -8.76 -1.80
C THR A 47 -5.90 -9.41 -0.76
N ARG A 48 -5.31 -9.81 0.35
CA ARG A 48 -6.00 -10.53 1.43
C ARG A 48 -5.51 -10.08 2.81
N SER A 49 -6.37 -10.28 3.81
CA SER A 49 -6.02 -10.12 5.22
C SER A 49 -6.27 -11.40 5.99
N ASP A 50 -5.43 -11.71 6.98
CA ASP A 50 -5.65 -12.84 7.89
C ASP A 50 -6.58 -12.45 9.07
N THR A 51 -6.84 -13.39 9.98
CA THR A 51 -7.73 -13.20 11.14
C THR A 51 -7.14 -12.28 12.21
N ILE A 52 -5.81 -12.17 12.27
CA ILE A 52 -5.08 -11.24 13.15
C ILE A 52 -5.09 -9.83 12.52
N GLY A 53 -5.21 -9.81 11.20
CA GLY A 53 -5.34 -8.65 10.37
C GLY A 53 -4.04 -8.13 9.77
N ASN A 54 -3.07 -9.00 9.57
CA ASN A 54 -1.95 -8.72 8.66
C ASN A 54 -2.48 -8.64 7.23
N VAL A 55 -1.91 -7.76 6.42
CA VAL A 55 -2.27 -7.58 5.01
C VAL A 55 -1.18 -8.15 4.12
N VAL A 56 -1.57 -8.93 3.12
CA VAL A 56 -0.69 -9.44 2.07
C VAL A 56 -1.23 -8.97 0.72
N ILE A 57 -0.35 -8.36 -0.07
CA ILE A 57 -0.61 -7.93 -1.44
C ILE A 57 0.41 -8.64 -2.33
N CYS A 58 -0.08 -9.46 -3.25
CA CYS A 58 0.73 -10.24 -4.19
C CYS A 58 0.63 -9.60 -5.58
N LYS A 59 1.80 -9.32 -6.17
CA LYS A 59 1.93 -8.84 -7.55
C LYS A 59 2.56 -9.94 -8.39
N PRO A 60 2.02 -10.27 -9.58
CA PRO A 60 2.66 -11.23 -10.47
C PRO A 60 4.04 -10.73 -10.91
N ALA A 61 4.88 -11.66 -11.33
CA ALA A 61 6.16 -11.33 -11.95
C ALA A 61 5.93 -10.38 -13.14
N THR A 62 6.90 -9.50 -13.37
CA THR A 62 6.93 -8.74 -14.62
C THR A 62 7.04 -9.74 -15.78
N PRO A 63 6.22 -9.61 -16.85
CA PRO A 63 6.29 -10.54 -17.98
C PRO A 63 7.72 -10.73 -18.50
N GLY A 64 8.17 -11.98 -18.63
CA GLY A 64 9.53 -12.34 -19.07
C GLY A 64 10.59 -12.40 -17.97
N TYR A 65 10.20 -12.25 -16.70
CA TYR A 65 11.07 -12.41 -15.52
C TYR A 65 10.58 -13.54 -14.58
N ASP A 66 9.71 -14.40 -15.08
CA ASP A 66 9.03 -15.47 -14.37
C ASP A 66 9.90 -16.72 -14.10
N ASP A 67 10.94 -16.95 -14.92
CA ASP A 67 11.85 -18.12 -14.84
C ASP A 67 13.28 -17.76 -14.37
N ARG A 68 13.47 -16.68 -13.60
CA ARG A 68 14.78 -16.28 -13.06
C ARG A 68 14.97 -16.61 -11.58
#